data_AF-Q1M628-F1
#
_entry.id   AF-Q1M628-F1
#
_cell.length_a   1.000
_cell.length_b   1.000
_cell.length_c   1.000
_cell.angle_alpha   90.00
_cell.angle_beta   90.00
_cell.angle_gamma   90.00
#
_symmetry.space_group_name_H-M   'P 1'
#
loop_
_entity.id
_entity.type
_entity.pdbx_description
1 polymer ?
#
loop_
_entity_poly.entity_id
_entity_poly.type
_entity_poly.pdbx_seq_one_letter_code
_entity_poly.pdbx_strand_id
1 'polypeptide(L)'
;MLSLVILYSVTRDRWNWRRVALWGTLGPLAVLIVLAAAAYLVCRWEDRPKPLNSFFGVALRASEQDVRFMKGEPTSREPDGTWVYDIKDSSSGQIVATYRVRFRDGNVRYVFYAPGGYDPNKEYAFGFSDGTRLSQVSGKLGDPSDTSEKPDGSARLYSYRDYSAFFGFSKGVVEVYGMYDPATGPLKFTAD
;
A
#
# COMPACT_ATOMS: atom_id res chain seq x y z
N MET A 1 -43.80 -7.22 -30.05
CA MET A 1 -44.61 -6.24 -29.28
C MET A 1 -46.09 -6.64 -29.26
N LEU A 2 -46.76 -6.79 -30.41
CA LEU A 2 -48.17 -7.24 -30.48
C LEU A 2 -48.47 -8.56 -29.75
N SER A 3 -47.57 -9.54 -29.84
CA SER A 3 -47.69 -10.84 -29.17
C SER A 3 -47.69 -10.77 -27.64
N LEU A 4 -46.94 -9.83 -27.04
CA LEU A 4 -46.94 -9.58 -25.59
C LEU A 4 -48.22 -8.87 -25.13
N VAL A 5 -48.74 -7.95 -25.96
CA VAL A 5 -49.98 -7.22 -25.70
C VAL A 5 -51.20 -8.16 -25.74
N ILE A 6 -51.25 -9.07 -26.72
CA ILE A 6 -52.32 -10.07 -26.84
C ILE A 6 -52.26 -11.07 -25.67
N LEU A 7 -51.07 -11.56 -25.30
CA LEU A 7 -50.91 -12.45 -24.16
C LEU A 7 -51.36 -11.80 -22.84
N TYR A 8 -50.95 -10.54 -22.60
CA TYR A 8 -51.40 -9.77 -21.45
C TYR A 8 -52.92 -9.59 -21.45
N SER A 9 -53.54 -9.23 -22.58
CA SER A 9 -54.99 -9.02 -22.68
C SER A 9 -55.81 -10.28 -22.38
N VAL A 10 -55.36 -11.45 -22.87
CA VAL A 10 -56.09 -12.72 -22.72
C VAL A 10 -55.98 -13.30 -21.30
N THR A 11 -54.88 -13.02 -20.61
CA THR A 11 -54.58 -13.60 -19.28
C THR A 11 -54.69 -12.60 -18.14
N ARG A 12 -55.09 -11.35 -18.43
CA ARG A 12 -55.15 -10.21 -17.49
C ARG A 12 -55.91 -10.53 -16.20
N ASP A 13 -57.03 -11.23 -16.30
CA ASP A 13 -57.90 -11.57 -15.16
C ASP A 13 -57.48 -12.83 -14.41
N ARG A 14 -56.75 -13.75 -15.07
CA ARG A 14 -56.34 -15.02 -14.47
C ARG A 14 -55.02 -14.93 -13.73
N TRP A 15 -54.11 -14.08 -14.20
CA TRP A 15 -52.81 -13.85 -13.56
C TRP A 15 -52.81 -12.52 -12.84
N ASN A 16 -52.32 -12.50 -11.60
CA ASN A 16 -52.09 -11.25 -10.88
C ASN A 16 -50.86 -10.54 -11.47
N TRP A 17 -51.01 -9.98 -12.67
CA TRP A 17 -49.93 -9.37 -13.45
C TRP A 17 -49.22 -8.23 -12.70
N ARG A 18 -49.92 -7.55 -11.79
CA ARG A 18 -49.32 -6.57 -10.88
C ARG A 18 -48.27 -7.24 -9.98
N ARG A 19 -48.60 -8.41 -9.43
CA ARG A 19 -47.68 -9.23 -8.63
C ARG A 19 -46.56 -9.79 -9.50
N VAL A 20 -46.84 -10.33 -10.69
CA VAL A 20 -45.79 -10.86 -11.59
C VAL A 20 -44.82 -9.77 -12.03
N ALA A 21 -45.31 -8.59 -12.39
CA ALA A 21 -44.48 -7.45 -12.75
C ALA A 21 -43.69 -6.94 -11.52
N LEU A 22 -44.32 -6.83 -10.35
CA LEU A 22 -43.62 -6.45 -9.11
C LEU A 22 -42.50 -7.44 -8.80
N TRP A 23 -42.80 -8.73 -8.67
CA TRP A 23 -41.83 -9.75 -8.24
C TRP A 23 -40.81 -10.10 -9.33
N GLY A 24 -41.19 -9.97 -10.61
CA GLY A 24 -40.30 -10.17 -11.75
C GLY A 24 -39.32 -9.02 -12.00
N THR A 25 -39.58 -7.82 -11.47
CA THR A 25 -38.67 -6.66 -11.63
C THR A 25 -38.04 -6.21 -10.31
N LEU A 26 -38.82 -6.04 -9.24
CA LEU A 26 -38.30 -5.65 -7.92
C LEU A 26 -37.52 -6.77 -7.25
N GLY A 27 -37.89 -8.03 -7.47
CA GLY A 27 -37.15 -9.17 -6.92
C GLY A 27 -35.69 -9.17 -7.39
N PRO A 28 -35.43 -9.23 -8.70
CA PRO A 28 -34.07 -9.15 -9.25
C PRO A 28 -33.36 -7.84 -8.90
N LEU A 29 -34.06 -6.70 -8.90
CA LEU A 29 -33.47 -5.42 -8.54
C LEU A 29 -33.02 -5.38 -7.08
N ALA A 30 -33.84 -5.89 -6.15
CA ALA A 30 -33.47 -5.98 -4.74
C ALA A 30 -32.26 -6.90 -4.53
N VAL A 31 -32.23 -8.05 -5.23
CA VAL A 31 -31.07 -8.95 -5.21
C VAL A 31 -29.82 -8.25 -5.74
N LEU A 32 -29.90 -7.53 -6.86
CA LEU A 32 -28.78 -6.77 -7.41
C LEU A 32 -28.26 -5.71 -6.44
N ILE A 33 -29.15 -4.98 -5.75
CA ILE A 33 -28.76 -3.97 -4.75
C ILE A 33 -28.04 -4.63 -3.58
N VAL A 34 -28.56 -5.75 -3.06
CA VAL A 34 -27.93 -6.49 -1.95
C VAL A 34 -26.56 -7.02 -2.36
N LEU A 35 -26.43 -7.59 -3.57
CA LEU A 35 -25.15 -8.06 -4.09
C LEU A 35 -24.16 -6.93 -4.30
N ALA A 36 -24.60 -5.78 -4.84
CA ALA A 36 -23.75 -4.60 -5.00
C ALA A 36 -23.28 -4.04 -3.66
N ALA A 37 -24.17 -3.98 -2.66
CA ALA A 37 -23.82 -3.55 -1.31
C ALA A 37 -22.83 -4.52 -0.63
N ALA A 38 -23.06 -5.83 -0.76
CA ALA A 38 -22.16 -6.85 -0.24
C ALA A 38 -20.77 -6.77 -0.91
N ALA A 39 -20.73 -6.66 -2.24
CA ALA A 39 -19.49 -6.48 -2.99
C ALA A 39 -18.74 -5.21 -2.56
N TYR A 40 -19.45 -4.09 -2.42
CA TYR A 40 -18.86 -2.84 -1.92
C TYR A 40 -18.24 -2.99 -0.53
N LEU A 41 -18.94 -3.64 0.41
CA LEU A 41 -18.43 -3.88 1.76
C LEU A 41 -17.21 -4.79 1.77
N VAL A 42 -17.19 -5.83 0.93
CA VAL A 42 -16.03 -6.73 0.78
C VAL A 42 -14.84 -5.96 0.22
N CYS A 43 -14.99 -5.23 -0.89
CA CYS A 43 -13.92 -4.41 -1.44
C CYS A 43 -13.38 -3.42 -0.41
N ARG A 44 -14.28 -2.74 0.32
CA ARG A 44 -13.89 -1.77 1.35
C ARG A 44 -13.13 -2.42 2.52
N TRP A 45 -13.42 -3.68 2.84
CA TRP A 45 -12.73 -4.41 3.89
C TRP A 45 -11.35 -4.92 3.43
N GLU A 46 -11.25 -5.38 2.19
CA GLU A 46 -9.98 -5.79 1.58
C GLU A 46 -9.00 -4.62 1.39
N ASP A 47 -9.52 -3.43 1.07
CA ASP A 47 -8.73 -2.20 0.91
C ASP A 47 -8.16 -1.62 2.21
N ARG A 48 -8.45 -2.25 3.37
CA ARG A 48 -7.92 -1.78 4.65
C ARG A 48 -6.40 -1.97 4.69
N PRO A 49 -5.64 -0.95 5.11
CA PRO A 49 -4.20 -1.08 5.29
C PRO A 49 -3.91 -2.19 6.32
N LYS A 50 -3.05 -3.13 5.93
CA LYS A 50 -2.56 -4.23 6.79
C LYS A 50 -1.07 -4.00 7.09
N PRO A 51 -0.57 -4.45 8.25
CA PRO A 51 0.85 -4.31 8.57
C PRO A 51 1.76 -4.88 7.47
N LEU A 52 2.82 -4.13 7.12
CA LEU A 52 3.84 -4.61 6.20
C LEU A 52 4.68 -5.68 6.90
N ASN A 53 4.64 -6.90 6.37
CA ASN A 53 5.48 -8.01 6.81
C ASN A 53 6.69 -8.21 5.91
N SER A 54 6.70 -7.60 4.73
CA SER A 54 7.81 -7.62 3.79
C SER A 54 7.79 -6.37 2.91
N PHE A 55 8.95 -6.00 2.40
CA PHE A 55 9.11 -4.89 1.47
C PHE A 55 10.35 -5.13 0.61
N PHE A 56 10.22 -4.93 -0.71
CA PHE A 56 11.22 -5.31 -1.70
C PHE A 56 11.68 -6.76 -1.52
N GLY A 57 10.75 -7.70 -1.28
CA GLY A 57 11.08 -9.12 -1.06
C GLY A 57 11.96 -9.43 0.16
N VAL A 58 12.21 -8.47 1.05
CA VAL A 58 12.85 -8.69 2.35
C VAL A 58 11.75 -8.80 3.39
N ALA A 59 11.75 -9.86 4.20
CA ALA A 59 10.79 -10.00 5.30
C ALA A 59 11.21 -9.17 6.51
N LEU A 60 10.22 -8.67 7.24
CA LEU A 60 10.44 -7.98 8.51
C LEU A 60 11.09 -8.97 9.50
N ARG A 61 12.13 -8.53 10.21
CA ARG A 61 12.94 -9.35 11.13
C ARG A 61 13.65 -10.54 10.48
N ALA A 62 13.81 -10.56 9.15
CA ALA A 62 14.69 -11.53 8.50
C ALA A 62 16.13 -11.39 9.03
N SER A 63 16.88 -12.50 9.10
CA SER A 63 18.29 -12.45 9.47
C SER A 63 19.15 -11.90 8.34
N GLU A 64 20.36 -11.45 8.64
CA GLU A 64 21.34 -11.06 7.60
C GLU A 64 21.59 -12.17 6.57
N GLN A 65 21.59 -13.43 7.01
CA GLN A 65 21.78 -14.59 6.14
C GLN A 65 20.60 -14.78 5.19
N ASP A 66 19.37 -14.63 5.68
CA ASP A 66 18.16 -14.73 4.86
C ASP A 66 18.11 -13.61 3.81
N VAL A 67 18.45 -12.37 4.21
CA VAL A 67 18.53 -11.24 3.27
C VAL A 67 19.58 -11.52 2.20
N ARG A 68 20.76 -12.01 2.57
CA ARG A 68 21.81 -12.36 1.62
C ARG A 68 21.40 -13.51 0.70
N PHE A 69 20.66 -14.50 1.20
CA PHE A 69 20.15 -15.59 0.37
C PHE A 69 19.13 -15.08 -0.65
N MET A 70 18.22 -14.20 -0.25
CA MET A 70 17.15 -13.68 -1.11
C MET A 70 17.61 -12.59 -2.09
N LYS A 71 18.59 -11.77 -1.71
CA LYS A 71 19.04 -10.59 -2.47
C LYS A 71 20.44 -10.68 -3.03
N GLY A 72 21.27 -11.58 -2.50
CA GLY A 72 22.70 -11.58 -2.76
C GLY A 72 23.43 -10.52 -1.93
N GLU A 73 24.69 -10.30 -2.31
CA GLU A 73 25.54 -9.29 -1.68
C GLU A 73 25.06 -7.86 -2.01
N PRO A 74 25.15 -6.93 -1.04
CA PRO A 74 24.81 -5.53 -1.28
C PRO A 74 25.81 -4.87 -2.24
N THR A 75 25.33 -3.84 -2.95
CA THR A 75 26.17 -3.01 -3.83
C THR A 75 27.26 -2.28 -3.03
N SER A 76 26.90 -1.77 -1.85
CA SER A 76 27.85 -1.18 -0.91
C SER A 76 27.37 -1.33 0.53
N ARG A 77 28.27 -1.08 1.48
CA ARG A 77 27.97 -1.07 2.92
C ARG A 77 28.37 0.27 3.49
N GLU A 78 27.43 0.94 4.17
CA GLU A 78 27.70 2.19 4.87
C GLU A 78 28.50 1.92 6.16
N PRO A 79 29.22 2.93 6.69
CA PRO A 79 30.03 2.78 7.90
C PRO A 79 29.24 2.31 9.12
N ASP A 80 27.95 2.62 9.18
CA ASP A 80 27.10 2.18 10.27
C ASP A 80 26.74 0.69 10.16
N GLY A 81 26.97 0.05 9.00
CA GLY A 81 26.62 -1.34 8.69
C GLY A 81 25.33 -1.49 7.89
N THR A 82 24.74 -0.39 7.39
CA THR A 82 23.61 -0.43 6.46
C THR A 82 24.04 -1.03 5.12
N TRP A 83 23.26 -1.99 4.63
CA TRP A 83 23.46 -2.60 3.32
C TRP A 83 22.72 -1.80 2.26
N VAL A 84 23.41 -1.43 1.19
CA VAL A 84 22.88 -0.59 0.12
C VAL A 84 22.75 -1.40 -1.16
N TYR A 85 21.57 -1.33 -1.78
CA TYR A 85 21.29 -1.97 -3.05
C TYR A 85 20.86 -0.91 -4.06
N ASP A 86 21.71 -0.67 -5.05
CA ASP A 86 21.44 0.30 -6.11
C ASP A 86 20.69 -0.37 -7.26
N ILE A 87 19.57 0.23 -7.65
CA ILE A 87 18.78 -0.16 -8.81
C ILE A 87 19.24 0.69 -9.97
N LYS A 88 19.81 0.03 -10.98
CA LYS A 88 20.30 0.68 -12.20
C LYS A 88 19.31 0.49 -13.32
N ASP A 89 19.12 1.55 -14.11
CA ASP A 89 18.37 1.46 -15.35
C ASP A 89 19.16 0.63 -16.37
N SER A 90 18.49 -0.35 -16.98
CA SER A 90 19.13 -1.30 -17.90
C SER A 90 19.65 -0.66 -19.18
N SER A 91 19.13 0.51 -19.56
CA SER A 91 19.51 1.18 -20.82
C SER A 91 20.68 2.16 -20.64
N SER A 92 20.68 2.92 -19.54
CA SER A 92 21.67 3.97 -19.25
C SER A 92 22.74 3.56 -18.24
N GLY A 93 22.50 2.50 -17.46
CA GLY A 93 23.36 2.09 -16.34
C GLY A 93 23.33 3.05 -15.15
N GLN A 94 22.50 4.09 -15.20
CA GLN A 94 22.40 5.11 -14.17
C GLN A 94 21.58 4.58 -12.98
N ILE A 95 21.94 4.98 -11.76
CA ILE A 95 21.18 4.60 -10.56
C ILE A 95 19.86 5.38 -10.57
N VAL A 96 18.74 4.66 -10.66
CA VAL A 96 17.39 5.22 -10.67
C VAL A 96 16.68 5.08 -9.34
N ALA A 97 17.16 4.21 -8.46
CA ALA A 97 16.69 4.14 -7.09
C ALA A 97 17.71 3.41 -6.23
N THR A 98 17.62 3.59 -4.94
CA THR A 98 18.41 2.84 -3.96
C THR A 98 17.47 2.37 -2.87
N TYR A 99 17.57 1.11 -2.47
CA TYR A 99 17.01 0.68 -1.20
C TYR A 99 18.12 0.26 -0.26
N ARG A 100 17.94 0.55 1.03
CA ARG A 100 18.90 0.15 2.05
C ARG A 100 18.25 -0.65 3.16
N VAL A 101 18.99 -1.64 3.64
CA VAL A 101 18.59 -2.58 4.67
C VAL A 101 19.48 -2.37 5.88
N ARG A 102 18.87 -2.01 7.00
CA ARG A 102 19.58 -1.87 8.28
C ARG A 102 19.25 -3.05 9.17
N PHE A 103 20.26 -3.56 9.85
CA PHE A 103 20.12 -4.61 10.83
C PHE A 103 20.26 -4.05 12.24
N ARG A 104 19.57 -4.69 13.18
CA ARG A 104 19.72 -4.48 14.61
C ARG A 104 19.50 -5.81 15.32
N ASP A 105 20.39 -6.14 16.24
CA ASP A 105 20.34 -7.42 16.97
C ASP A 105 20.27 -8.64 16.03
N GLY A 106 20.99 -8.55 14.89
CA GLY A 106 21.08 -9.60 13.86
C GLY A 106 19.89 -9.72 12.89
N ASN A 107 18.84 -8.89 13.07
CA ASN A 107 17.62 -8.94 12.27
C ASN A 107 17.36 -7.61 11.56
N VAL A 108 16.58 -7.65 10.47
CA VAL A 108 16.17 -6.45 9.73
C VAL A 108 15.41 -5.49 10.66
N ARG A 109 16.01 -4.31 10.86
CA ARG A 109 15.41 -3.17 11.55
C ARG A 109 14.53 -2.35 10.63
N TYR A 110 15.03 -2.04 9.44
CA TYR A 110 14.25 -1.35 8.42
C TYR A 110 14.74 -1.69 7.02
N VAL A 111 13.82 -1.56 6.08
CA VAL A 111 14.12 -1.47 4.64
C VAL A 111 13.54 -0.16 4.17
N PHE A 112 14.39 0.71 3.64
CA PHE A 112 13.97 1.99 3.09
C PHE A 112 14.23 2.04 1.60
N TYR A 113 13.36 2.71 0.87
CA TYR A 113 13.48 2.96 -0.54
C TYR A 113 13.57 4.47 -0.80
N ALA A 114 14.57 4.86 -1.58
CA ALA A 114 14.82 6.22 -2.02
C ALA A 114 14.80 6.25 -3.57
N PRO A 115 13.74 6.80 -4.18
CA PRO A 115 13.65 6.95 -5.62
C PRO A 115 14.59 8.05 -6.12
N GLY A 116 15.22 7.82 -7.27
CA GLY A 116 16.03 8.79 -8.02
C GLY A 116 15.62 8.95 -9.49
N GLY A 117 14.65 8.16 -9.96
CA GLY A 117 14.25 8.01 -11.35
C GLY A 117 13.16 6.95 -11.52
N TYR A 118 12.92 6.52 -12.75
CA TYR A 118 11.92 5.49 -13.04
C TYR A 118 12.47 4.09 -12.72
N ASP A 119 11.92 3.46 -11.68
CA ASP A 119 12.12 2.05 -11.37
C ASP A 119 10.88 1.23 -11.78
N PRO A 120 10.96 0.32 -12.77
CA PRO A 120 9.84 -0.52 -13.17
C PRO A 120 9.43 -1.55 -12.10
N ASN A 121 10.32 -1.87 -11.15
CA ASN A 121 10.10 -2.87 -10.12
C ASN A 121 9.75 -2.25 -8.76
N LYS A 122 9.40 -0.96 -8.73
CA LYS A 122 9.08 -0.29 -7.46
C LYS A 122 7.88 -0.92 -6.77
N GLU A 123 8.04 -1.22 -5.49
CA GLU A 123 6.93 -1.59 -4.62
C GLU A 123 6.31 -0.32 -4.02
N TYR A 124 4.97 -0.29 -3.92
CA TYR A 124 4.22 0.83 -3.36
C TYR A 124 3.67 0.47 -1.99
N ALA A 125 4.29 0.96 -0.92
CA ALA A 125 3.80 0.78 0.43
C ALA A 125 2.38 1.38 0.55
N PHE A 126 1.36 0.54 0.75
CA PHE A 126 -0.06 0.94 0.82
C PHE A 126 -0.59 1.65 -0.44
N GLY A 127 0.07 1.48 -1.59
CA GLY A 127 -0.27 2.18 -2.84
C GLY A 127 0.22 3.63 -2.90
N PHE A 128 1.11 4.04 -2.00
CA PHE A 128 1.74 5.35 -2.06
C PHE A 128 3.04 5.31 -2.83
N SER A 129 3.26 6.33 -3.65
CA SER A 129 4.49 6.58 -4.40
C SER A 129 5.22 7.81 -3.90
N ASP A 130 6.42 8.02 -4.41
CA ASP A 130 7.04 9.34 -4.46
C ASP A 130 6.06 10.39 -5.01
N GLY A 131 6.06 11.57 -4.39
CA GLY A 131 5.14 12.66 -4.74
C GLY A 131 3.74 12.57 -4.11
N THR A 132 3.38 11.46 -3.44
CA THR A 132 2.10 11.35 -2.71
C THR A 132 2.01 12.43 -1.65
N ARG A 133 0.88 13.14 -1.55
CA ARG A 133 0.71 14.23 -0.58
C ARG A 133 0.58 13.68 0.84
N LEU A 134 1.14 14.39 1.81
CA LEU A 134 1.02 14.08 3.24
C LEU A 134 -0.45 13.86 3.66
N SER A 135 -1.36 14.72 3.20
CA SER A 135 -2.79 14.60 3.53
C SER A 135 -3.44 13.31 3.02
N GLN A 136 -2.94 12.73 1.92
CA GLN A 136 -3.44 11.45 1.42
C GLN A 136 -2.94 10.28 2.28
N VAL A 137 -1.68 10.34 2.71
CA VAL A 137 -1.10 9.34 3.59
C VAL A 137 -1.81 9.36 4.95
N SER A 138 -1.89 10.51 5.59
CA SER A 138 -2.58 10.67 6.88
C SER A 138 -4.10 10.40 6.76
N GLY A 139 -4.72 10.71 5.62
CA GLY A 139 -6.13 10.39 5.40
C GLY A 139 -6.42 8.88 5.32
N LYS A 140 -5.45 8.06 4.89
CA LYS A 140 -5.62 6.59 4.80
C LYS A 140 -5.11 5.85 6.03
N LEU A 141 -3.97 6.29 6.59
CA LEU A 141 -3.29 5.61 7.69
C LEU A 141 -3.59 6.25 9.06
N GLY A 142 -4.23 7.42 9.11
CA GLY A 142 -4.43 8.17 10.34
C GLY A 142 -3.20 8.95 10.78
N ASP A 143 -3.13 9.25 12.08
CA ASP A 143 -2.01 9.97 12.66
C ASP A 143 -0.78 9.05 12.83
N PRO A 144 0.44 9.57 12.61
CA PRO A 144 1.65 8.79 12.84
C PRO A 144 1.85 8.50 14.33
N SER A 145 2.37 7.32 14.64
CA SER A 145 2.72 6.93 16.01
C SER A 145 3.94 7.70 16.53
N ASP A 146 4.89 7.99 15.65
CA ASP A 146 6.08 8.77 15.95
C ASP A 146 6.42 9.70 14.79
N THR A 147 7.00 10.85 15.12
CA THR A 147 7.53 11.80 14.14
C THR A 147 8.95 12.17 14.52
N SER A 148 9.87 12.11 13.55
CA SER A 148 11.21 12.68 13.66
C SER A 148 11.33 13.80 12.64
N GLU A 149 11.90 14.94 13.04
CA GLU A 149 12.13 16.08 12.15
C GLU A 149 13.63 16.28 11.97
N LYS A 150 14.04 16.65 10.75
CA LYS A 150 15.42 17.03 10.47
C LYS A 150 15.70 18.38 11.13
N PRO A 151 16.92 18.66 11.64
CA PRO A 151 17.20 19.91 12.37
C PRO A 151 16.90 21.20 11.59
N ASP A 152 16.97 21.15 10.26
CA ASP A 152 16.66 22.26 9.36
C ASP A 152 15.15 22.45 9.07
N GLY A 153 14.29 21.54 9.57
CA GLY A 153 12.85 21.53 9.34
C GLY A 153 12.46 21.21 7.88
N SER A 154 13.40 20.85 7.01
CA SER A 154 13.14 20.61 5.59
C SER A 154 12.44 19.28 5.34
N ALA A 155 12.65 18.30 6.23
CA ALA A 155 12.15 16.95 6.12
C ALA A 155 11.63 16.40 7.44
N ARG A 156 10.61 15.55 7.35
CA ARG A 156 10.02 14.84 8.49
C ARG A 156 9.84 13.36 8.16
N LEU A 157 10.10 12.52 9.14
CA LEU A 157 9.91 11.08 9.06
C LEU A 157 8.74 10.69 9.95
N TYR A 158 7.70 10.13 9.35
CA TYR A 158 6.49 9.71 10.05
C TYR A 158 6.51 8.19 10.13
N SER A 159 6.41 7.65 11.34
CA SER A 159 6.41 6.21 11.59
C SER A 159 5.03 5.76 12.07
N TYR A 160 4.51 4.70 11.47
CA TYR A 160 3.22 4.11 11.79
C TYR A 160 3.45 2.70 12.35
N ARG A 161 3.43 2.56 13.67
CA ARG A 161 3.77 1.29 14.36
C ARG A 161 2.81 0.16 14.00
N ASP A 162 1.52 0.46 13.96
CA ASP A 162 0.47 -0.53 13.64
C ASP A 162 0.58 -1.06 12.21
N TYR A 163 1.31 -0.36 11.34
CA TYR A 163 1.51 -0.73 9.95
C TYR A 163 2.92 -1.22 9.64
N SER A 164 3.83 -1.23 10.62
CA SER A 164 5.27 -1.51 10.43
C SER A 164 5.90 -0.70 9.30
N ALA A 165 5.43 0.54 9.11
CA ALA A 165 5.74 1.35 7.92
C ALA A 165 6.10 2.77 8.28
N PHE A 166 6.92 3.39 7.44
CA PHE A 166 7.28 4.80 7.61
C PHE A 166 7.35 5.52 6.27
N PHE A 167 7.19 6.83 6.34
CA PHE A 167 7.23 7.74 5.19
C PHE A 167 8.04 8.97 5.56
N GLY A 168 9.05 9.27 4.75
CA GLY A 168 9.80 10.51 4.81
C GLY A 168 9.18 11.52 3.86
N PHE A 169 8.90 12.69 4.38
CA PHE A 169 8.28 13.81 3.68
C PHE A 169 9.24 14.97 3.58
N SER A 170 9.27 15.61 2.42
CA SER A 170 9.81 16.95 2.23
C SER A 170 8.85 17.72 1.34
N LYS A 171 8.73 19.04 1.58
CA LYS A 171 7.76 19.92 0.88
C LYS A 171 6.31 19.38 0.88
N GLY A 172 5.94 18.61 1.91
CA GLY A 172 4.60 18.04 2.08
C GLY A 172 4.26 16.84 1.18
N VAL A 173 5.25 16.24 0.51
CA VAL A 173 5.09 15.04 -0.32
C VAL A 173 6.04 13.94 0.12
N VAL A 174 5.68 12.68 -0.15
CA VAL A 174 6.53 11.52 0.10
C VAL A 174 7.77 11.61 -0.80
N GLU A 175 8.95 11.57 -0.19
CA GLU A 175 10.23 11.44 -0.89
C GLU A 175 10.86 10.07 -0.66
N VAL A 176 10.72 9.50 0.54
CA VAL A 176 11.25 8.17 0.87
C VAL A 176 10.21 7.38 1.66
N TYR A 177 10.24 6.06 1.58
CA TYR A 177 9.30 5.22 2.32
C TYR A 177 9.83 3.81 2.50
N GLY A 178 9.22 3.04 3.39
CA GLY A 178 9.55 1.64 3.57
C GLY A 178 8.92 1.00 4.79
N MET A 179 9.50 -0.12 5.20
CA MET A 179 9.07 -0.87 6.38
C MET A 179 10.11 -0.79 7.50
N TYR A 180 9.67 -0.88 8.75
CA TYR A 180 10.54 -0.94 9.91
C TYR A 180 9.95 -1.82 11.01
N ASP A 181 10.80 -2.33 11.90
CA ASP A 181 10.37 -3.09 13.07
C ASP A 181 10.07 -2.16 14.24
N PRO A 182 8.79 -1.99 14.63
CA PRO A 182 8.39 -1.11 15.73
C PRO A 182 8.99 -1.55 17.08
N ALA A 183 9.33 -2.83 17.25
CA ALA A 183 9.90 -3.34 18.49
C ALA A 183 11.29 -2.74 18.80
N THR A 184 11.98 -2.24 17.76
CA THR A 184 13.30 -1.60 17.91
C THR A 184 13.22 -0.11 18.26
N GLY A 185 12.02 0.44 18.42
CA GLY A 185 11.78 1.85 18.69
C GLY A 185 11.72 2.70 17.42
N PRO A 186 11.43 4.01 17.57
CA PRO A 186 11.16 4.89 16.44
C PRO A 186 12.40 5.13 15.58
N LEU A 187 12.15 5.39 14.30
CA LEU A 187 13.18 5.86 13.39
C LEU A 187 13.45 7.34 13.64
N LYS A 188 14.72 7.74 13.55
CA LYS A 188 15.16 9.12 13.72
C LYS A 188 16.09 9.50 12.59
N PHE A 189 16.10 10.78 12.23
CA PHE A 189 17.19 11.32 11.42
C PHE A 189 18.50 11.16 12.19
N THR A 190 19.52 10.64 11.51
CA THR A 190 20.89 10.70 12.02
C THR A 190 21.31 12.17 11.98
N ALA A 191 21.84 12.68 13.08
CA ALA A 191 22.50 13.98 13.06
C ALA A 191 23.83 13.79 12.33
N ASP A 192 23.95 14.39 11.15
CA ASP A 192 25.24 14.53 10.45
C ASP A 192 26.18 15.44 11.26
#